data_AF-A0A4Z2EIQ3-F1
#
_entry.id   AF-A0A4Z2EIQ3-F1
#
_cell.length_a   1.000
_cell.length_b   1.000
_cell.length_c   1.000
_cell.angle_alpha   90.00
_cell.angle_beta   90.00
_cell.angle_gamma   90.00
#
_symmetry.space_group_name_H-M   'P 1'
#
loop_
_entity.id
_entity.type
_entity.pdbx_description
1 polymer ?
#
loop_
_entity_poly.entity_id
_entity_poly.type
_entity_poly.pdbx_seq_one_letter_code
_entity_poly.pdbx_strand_id
1 'polypeptide(L)'
;MAALSRLNKRLKRLLFHTLLQQELHFFEENNPGGLSSRLHSDVDRMGRSVALSANMVARSAARGALMLAVMWSVSWELTALCCLEMPVMAAMQNKYIALDKLVTLGIKVLMLVQARALVSSGRLGVGGLVSFLLYQKSMSTNLRLQTAEQADHIVFLEKGVVVEEGTHQQLMARRGRYHRFKEELFSQPVAVRP
;
A
#
# COMPACT_ATOMS: atom_id res chain seq x y z
N MET A 1 24.95 -8.96 -8.25
CA MET A 1 25.27 -7.59 -7.75
C MET A 1 25.73 -6.63 -8.85
N ALA A 2 26.55 -7.05 -9.82
CA ALA A 2 27.04 -6.17 -10.89
C ALA A 2 25.96 -5.61 -11.84
N ALA A 3 24.88 -6.34 -12.10
CA ALA A 3 23.77 -5.85 -12.94
C ALA A 3 22.97 -4.74 -12.25
N LEU A 4 22.73 -4.88 -10.94
CA LEU A 4 22.04 -3.88 -10.12
C LEU A 4 22.79 -2.55 -10.07
N SER A 5 24.11 -2.59 -9.89
CA SER A 5 24.92 -1.37 -9.86
C SER A 5 24.94 -0.65 -11.21
N ARG A 6 24.90 -1.39 -12.34
CA ARG A 6 24.78 -0.81 -13.68
C ARG A 6 23.42 -0.15 -13.90
N LEU A 7 22.34 -0.80 -13.46
CA LEU A 7 20.98 -0.25 -13.53
C LEU A 7 20.85 1.05 -12.72
N ASN A 8 21.31 1.05 -11.46
CA ASN A 8 21.29 2.24 -10.61
C ASN A 8 22.11 3.39 -11.20
N LYS A 9 23.29 3.10 -11.78
CA LYS A 9 24.10 4.12 -12.46
C LYS A 9 23.41 4.70 -13.71
N ARG A 10 22.65 3.89 -14.45
CA ARG A 10 21.92 4.35 -15.64
C ARG A 10 20.73 5.23 -15.26
N LEU A 11 19.94 4.79 -14.29
CA LEU A 11 18.79 5.55 -13.78
C LEU A 11 19.19 6.89 -13.17
N LYS A 12 20.24 6.90 -12.32
CA LYS A 12 20.77 8.14 -11.75
C LYS A 12 21.23 9.11 -12.84
N ARG A 13 21.90 8.65 -13.90
CA ARG A 13 22.32 9.50 -15.02
C ARG A 13 21.14 10.11 -15.78
N LEU A 14 20.14 9.29 -16.11
CA LEU A 14 18.95 9.74 -16.85
C LEU A 14 18.16 10.78 -16.06
N LEU A 15 17.84 10.47 -14.81
CA LEU A 15 17.08 11.36 -13.94
C LEU A 15 17.84 12.64 -13.59
N PHE A 16 19.17 12.56 -13.42
CA PHE A 16 20.00 13.74 -13.21
C PHE A 16 19.99 14.64 -14.45
N HIS A 17 20.09 14.07 -15.65
CA HIS A 17 20.01 14.85 -16.89
C HIS A 17 18.64 15.52 -17.07
N THR A 18 17.54 14.82 -16.76
CA THR A 18 16.19 15.38 -16.79
C THR A 18 15.99 16.48 -15.75
N LEU A 19 16.58 16.33 -14.56
CA LEU A 19 16.56 17.39 -13.54
C LEU A 19 17.29 18.64 -14.03
N LEU A 20 18.44 18.49 -14.69
CA LEU A 20 19.20 19.63 -15.24
C LEU A 20 18.47 20.40 -16.35
N GLN A 21 17.42 19.81 -16.95
CA GLN A 21 16.59 20.45 -17.97
C GLN A 21 15.35 21.16 -17.38
N GLN A 22 15.16 21.15 -16.06
CA GLN A 22 14.02 21.83 -15.42
C GLN A 22 14.25 23.34 -15.29
N GLU A 23 13.14 24.08 -15.26
CA GLU A 23 13.13 25.54 -15.12
C GLU A 23 13.62 25.98 -13.73
N LEU A 24 14.18 27.20 -13.64
CA LEU A 24 14.73 27.74 -12.39
C LEU A 24 13.69 27.77 -11.25
N HIS A 25 12.44 28.10 -11.56
CA HIS A 25 11.32 28.13 -10.61
C HIS A 25 11.09 26.77 -9.92
N PHE A 26 11.32 25.65 -10.61
CA PHE A 26 11.19 24.31 -10.03
C PHE A 26 12.18 24.08 -8.86
N PHE A 27 13.37 24.68 -8.94
CA PHE A 27 14.41 24.57 -7.92
C PHE A 27 14.26 25.59 -6.79
N GLU A 28 13.49 26.65 -7.00
CA GLU A 28 13.10 27.58 -5.94
C GLU A 28 12.05 26.95 -5.01
N GLU A 29 11.10 26.19 -5.57
CA GLU A 29 10.11 25.43 -4.80
C GLU A 29 10.68 24.14 -4.19
N ASN A 30 11.67 23.51 -4.84
CA ASN A 30 12.22 22.22 -4.41
C ASN A 30 13.72 22.31 -4.10
N ASN A 31 14.09 22.13 -2.83
CA ASN A 31 15.48 22.18 -2.39
C ASN A 31 16.37 21.16 -3.15
N PRO A 32 17.45 21.61 -3.82
CA PRO A 32 18.38 20.75 -4.57
C PRO A 32 18.97 19.59 -3.75
N GLY A 33 19.24 19.81 -2.46
CA GLY A 33 19.75 18.77 -1.56
C GLY A 33 18.72 17.67 -1.29
N GLY A 34 17.45 18.05 -1.17
CA GLY A 34 16.33 17.11 -1.02
C GLY A 34 16.10 16.28 -2.28
N LEU A 35 16.17 16.91 -3.46
CA LEU A 35 16.07 16.25 -4.76
C LEU A 35 17.19 15.22 -4.97
N SER A 36 18.43 15.56 -4.63
CA SER A 36 19.57 14.64 -4.73
C SER A 36 19.45 13.44 -3.79
N SER A 37 19.00 13.66 -2.55
CA SER A 37 18.74 12.60 -1.57
C SER A 37 17.62 11.65 -2.01
N ARG A 38 16.50 12.20 -2.51
CA ARG A 38 15.40 11.43 -3.09
C ARG A 38 15.85 10.64 -4.32
N LEU A 39 16.54 11.28 -5.26
CA LEU A 39 17.09 10.62 -6.45
C LEU A 39 18.00 9.43 -6.06
N HIS A 40 18.86 9.61 -5.06
CA HIS A 40 19.73 8.54 -4.63
C HIS A 40 18.96 7.40 -3.96
N SER A 41 18.10 7.73 -3.00
CA SER A 41 17.39 6.76 -2.17
C SER A 41 16.29 6.02 -2.92
N ASP A 42 15.54 6.70 -3.79
CA ASP A 42 14.48 6.08 -4.59
C ASP A 42 15.04 5.19 -5.67
N VAL A 43 16.11 5.60 -6.37
CA VAL A 43 16.78 4.73 -7.34
C VAL A 43 17.36 3.51 -6.64
N ASP A 44 17.93 3.66 -5.45
CA ASP A 44 18.48 2.53 -4.72
C ASP A 44 17.38 1.57 -4.20
N ARG A 45 16.27 2.10 -3.67
CA ARG A 45 15.09 1.31 -3.27
C ARG A 45 14.48 0.58 -4.46
N MET A 46 14.30 1.27 -5.58
CA MET A 46 13.77 0.67 -6.81
C MET A 46 14.70 -0.42 -7.34
N GLY A 47 16.01 -0.16 -7.38
CA GLY A 47 17.00 -1.14 -7.78
C GLY A 47 16.95 -2.40 -6.93
N ARG A 48 16.90 -2.26 -5.60
CA ARG A 48 16.77 -3.40 -4.68
C ARG A 48 15.48 -4.18 -4.93
N SER A 49 14.35 -3.50 -5.11
CA SER A 49 13.06 -4.14 -5.40
C SER A 49 13.07 -4.94 -6.70
N VAL A 50 13.64 -4.35 -7.77
CA VAL A 50 13.81 -5.02 -9.06
C VAL A 50 14.74 -6.23 -8.93
N ALA A 51 15.86 -6.09 -8.20
CA ALA A 51 16.79 -7.20 -8.00
C ALA A 51 16.17 -8.36 -7.21
N LEU A 52 15.39 -8.06 -6.17
CA LEU A 52 14.68 -9.06 -5.37
C LEU A 52 13.63 -9.78 -6.22
N SER A 53 12.84 -9.02 -6.99
CA SER A 53 11.82 -9.57 -7.89
C SER A 53 12.44 -10.44 -8.98
N ALA A 54 13.53 -9.96 -9.61
CA ALA A 54 14.26 -10.72 -10.63
C ALA A 54 14.85 -12.02 -10.07
N ASN A 55 15.42 -11.98 -8.87
CA ASN A 55 15.95 -13.17 -8.20
C ASN A 55 14.84 -14.16 -7.84
N MET A 56 13.67 -13.67 -7.40
CA MET A 56 12.51 -14.52 -7.14
C MET A 56 12.03 -15.18 -8.43
N VAL A 57 11.84 -14.42 -9.51
CA VAL A 57 11.46 -14.94 -10.84
C VAL A 57 12.48 -15.98 -11.34
N ALA A 58 13.78 -15.69 -11.23
CA ALA A 58 14.83 -16.61 -11.66
C ALA A 58 14.77 -17.94 -10.88
N ARG A 59 14.58 -17.90 -9.57
CA ARG A 59 14.43 -19.12 -8.74
C ARG A 59 13.16 -19.89 -9.08
N SER A 60 12.04 -19.18 -9.27
CA SER A 60 10.75 -19.78 -9.66
C SER A 60 10.88 -20.48 -11.00
N ALA A 61 11.51 -19.82 -11.98
CA ALA A 61 11.74 -20.36 -13.31
C ALA A 61 12.67 -21.57 -13.27
N ALA A 62 13.76 -21.51 -12.50
CA ALA A 62 14.68 -22.63 -12.34
C ALA A 62 13.99 -23.86 -11.73
N ARG A 63 13.18 -23.69 -10.68
CA ARG A 63 12.40 -24.77 -10.08
C ARG A 63 11.36 -25.33 -11.05
N GLY A 64 10.63 -24.46 -11.75
CA GLY A 64 9.64 -24.87 -12.76
C GLY A 64 10.28 -25.67 -13.90
N ALA A 65 11.40 -25.19 -14.43
CA ALA A 65 12.13 -25.87 -15.50
C ALA A 65 12.70 -27.22 -15.05
N LEU A 66 13.30 -27.29 -13.86
CA LEU A 66 13.79 -28.54 -13.28
C LEU A 66 12.65 -29.56 -13.11
N MET A 67 11.52 -29.11 -12.57
CA MET A 67 10.36 -29.96 -12.34
C MET A 67 9.77 -30.46 -13.67
N LEU A 68 9.63 -29.59 -14.68
CA LEU A 68 9.18 -29.99 -16.02
C LEU A 68 10.14 -30.98 -16.69
N ALA A 69 11.47 -30.79 -16.56
CA ALA A 69 12.46 -31.69 -17.12
C ALA A 69 12.42 -33.09 -16.48
N VAL A 70 12.22 -33.14 -15.15
CA VAL A 70 12.05 -34.41 -14.43
C VAL A 70 10.73 -35.08 -14.84
N MET A 71 9.63 -34.34 -14.89
CA MET A 71 8.32 -34.89 -15.26
C MET A 71 8.30 -35.41 -16.70
N TRP A 72 8.94 -34.71 -17.64
CA TRP A 72 9.13 -35.17 -19.02
C TRP A 72 9.92 -36.48 -19.09
N SER A 73 10.93 -36.64 -18.24
CA SER A 73 11.78 -37.83 -18.22
C SER A 73 11.07 -39.06 -17.62
N VAL A 74 10.09 -38.85 -16.74
CA VAL A 74 9.37 -39.94 -16.06
C VAL A 74 8.16 -40.41 -16.88
N SER A 75 7.27 -39.51 -17.28
CA SER A 75 6.06 -39.84 -18.07
C SER A 75 5.39 -38.57 -18.56
N TRP A 76 5.26 -38.42 -19.89
CA TRP A 76 4.64 -37.23 -20.50
C TRP A 76 3.12 -37.13 -20.22
N GLU A 77 2.44 -38.26 -19.96
CA GLU A 77 1.00 -38.34 -19.68
C GLU A 77 0.60 -37.64 -18.36
N LEU A 78 1.37 -37.85 -17.29
CA LEU A 78 1.17 -37.19 -15.99
C LEU A 78 1.49 -35.70 -16.04
N THR A 79 2.45 -35.30 -16.90
CA THR A 79 2.82 -33.90 -17.09
C THR A 79 1.67 -33.11 -17.73
N ALA A 80 1.01 -33.67 -18.73
CA ALA A 80 -0.14 -33.05 -19.38
C ALA A 80 -1.32 -32.85 -18.40
N LEU A 81 -1.56 -33.84 -17.52
CA LEU A 81 -2.58 -33.74 -16.47
C LEU A 81 -2.28 -32.61 -15.47
N CYS A 82 -1.04 -32.51 -14.97
CA CYS A 82 -0.63 -31.41 -14.08
C CYS A 82 -0.60 -30.05 -14.79
N CYS A 83 -0.27 -30.01 -16.08
CA CYS A 83 -0.28 -28.77 -16.86
C CYS A 83 -1.71 -28.23 -17.06
N LEU A 84 -2.70 -29.13 -17.13
CA LEU A 84 -4.12 -28.78 -17.19
C LEU A 84 -4.70 -28.37 -15.82
N GLU A 85 -4.07 -28.77 -14.71
CA GLU A 85 -4.45 -28.34 -13.35
C GLU A 85 -4.19 -26.84 -13.11
N MET A 86 -3.07 -26.31 -13.63
CA MET A 86 -2.68 -24.89 -13.48
C MET A 86 -3.73 -23.89 -13.99
N PRO A 87 -4.29 -24.02 -15.21
CA PRO A 87 -5.34 -23.11 -15.69
C PRO A 87 -6.63 -23.24 -14.89
N VAL A 88 -6.96 -24.43 -14.37
CA VAL A 88 -8.12 -24.62 -13.49
C VAL A 88 -7.95 -23.84 -12.19
N MET A 89 -6.79 -23.96 -11.54
CA MET A 89 -6.47 -23.20 -10.33
C MET A 89 -6.43 -21.68 -10.57
N ALA A 90 -5.83 -21.24 -11.67
CA ALA A 90 -5.79 -19.82 -12.03
C ALA A 90 -7.19 -19.25 -12.32
N ALA A 91 -8.04 -20.01 -13.03
CA ALA A 91 -9.43 -19.63 -13.28
C ALA A 91 -10.24 -19.54 -11.98
N MET A 92 -10.06 -20.51 -11.08
CA MET A 92 -10.68 -20.48 -9.76
C MET A 92 -10.24 -19.25 -8.96
N GLN A 93 -8.93 -18.94 -8.89
CA GLN A 93 -8.42 -17.74 -8.22
C GLN A 93 -8.99 -16.45 -8.79
N ASN A 94 -9.04 -16.30 -10.12
CA ASN A 94 -9.64 -15.12 -10.74
C ASN A 94 -11.12 -14.97 -10.39
N LYS A 95 -11.87 -16.09 -10.34
CA LYS A 95 -13.27 -16.08 -9.89
C LYS A 95 -13.39 -15.69 -8.41
N TYR A 96 -12.53 -16.20 -7.53
CA TYR A 96 -12.52 -15.82 -6.12
C TYR A 96 -12.25 -14.33 -5.92
N ILE A 97 -11.27 -13.78 -6.64
CA ILE A 97 -10.95 -12.34 -6.58
C ILE A 97 -12.11 -11.50 -7.12
N ALA A 98 -12.75 -11.92 -8.21
CA ALA A 98 -13.92 -11.24 -8.74
C ALA A 98 -15.10 -11.28 -7.76
N LEU A 99 -15.36 -12.44 -7.13
CA LEU A 99 -16.38 -12.60 -6.10
C LEU A 99 -16.10 -11.74 -4.87
N ASP A 100 -14.87 -11.72 -4.37
CA ASP A 100 -14.47 -10.89 -3.23
C ASP A 100 -14.69 -9.39 -3.52
N LYS A 101 -14.34 -8.94 -4.73
CA LYS A 101 -14.62 -7.57 -5.19
C LYS A 101 -16.12 -7.28 -5.25
N LEU A 102 -16.93 -8.20 -5.78
CA LEU A 102 -18.38 -8.05 -5.85
C LEU A 102 -19.04 -8.02 -4.47
N VAL A 103 -18.62 -8.89 -3.55
CA VAL A 103 -19.09 -8.91 -2.16
C VAL A 103 -18.74 -7.61 -1.45
N THR A 104 -17.50 -7.14 -1.58
CA THR A 104 -17.05 -5.88 -0.98
C THR A 104 -17.85 -4.68 -1.52
N LEU A 105 -18.12 -4.63 -2.82
CA LEU A 105 -18.97 -3.60 -3.44
C LEU A 105 -20.42 -3.69 -2.94
N GLY A 106 -20.99 -4.89 -2.87
CA GLY A 106 -22.34 -5.13 -2.37
C GLY A 106 -22.52 -4.65 -0.93
N ILE A 107 -21.56 -4.97 -0.05
CA ILE A 107 -21.55 -4.49 1.34
C ILE A 107 -21.51 -2.96 1.38
N LYS A 108 -20.64 -2.30 0.59
CA LYS A 108 -20.57 -0.83 0.54
C LYS A 108 -21.88 -0.18 0.05
N VAL A 109 -22.52 -0.76 -0.97
CA VAL A 109 -23.81 -0.27 -1.48
C VAL A 109 -24.90 -0.44 -0.44
N LEU A 110 -24.97 -1.60 0.22
CA LEU A 110 -25.94 -1.84 1.29
C LEU A 110 -25.79 -0.83 2.44
N MET A 111 -24.54 -0.55 2.86
CA MET A 111 -24.26 0.48 3.86
C MET A 111 -24.76 1.87 3.42
N LEU A 112 -24.52 2.28 2.17
CA LEU A 112 -24.98 3.56 1.62
C LEU A 112 -26.51 3.67 1.62
N VAL A 113 -27.21 2.59 1.27
CA VAL A 113 -28.68 2.55 1.29
C VAL A 113 -29.22 2.69 2.70
N GLN A 114 -28.64 1.98 3.68
CA GLN A 114 -29.03 2.13 5.08
C GLN A 114 -28.75 3.53 5.62
N ALA A 115 -27.61 4.13 5.27
CA ALA A 115 -27.31 5.50 5.68
C ALA A 115 -28.30 6.51 5.11
N ARG A 116 -28.70 6.39 3.83
CA ARG A 116 -29.74 7.24 3.25
C ARG A 116 -31.07 7.10 3.99
N ALA A 117 -31.48 5.88 4.31
CA ALA A 117 -32.71 5.61 5.06
C ALA A 117 -32.67 6.22 6.48
N LEU A 118 -31.53 6.12 7.17
CA LEU A 118 -31.35 6.72 8.48
C LEU A 118 -31.31 8.27 8.44
N VAL A 119 -30.72 8.88 7.39
CA VAL A 119 -30.73 10.35 7.19
C VAL A 119 -32.16 10.83 6.95
N SER A 120 -32.92 10.12 6.10
CA SER A 120 -34.32 10.43 5.82
C SER A 120 -35.22 10.33 7.06
N SER A 121 -34.82 9.55 8.06
CA SER A 121 -35.58 9.36 9.30
C SER A 121 -35.33 10.47 10.34
N GLY A 122 -34.42 11.43 10.08
CA GLY A 122 -34.07 12.50 11.01
C GLY A 122 -33.35 12.03 12.29
N ARG A 123 -32.96 10.75 12.37
CA ARG A 123 -32.37 10.13 13.58
C ARG A 123 -30.84 10.23 13.64
N LEU A 124 -30.18 10.62 12.55
CA LEU A 124 -28.73 10.77 12.52
C LEU A 124 -28.31 12.20 12.82
N GLY A 125 -27.98 12.45 14.09
CA GLY A 125 -27.13 13.58 14.46
C GLY A 125 -25.72 13.42 13.88
N VAL A 126 -24.91 14.48 13.93
CA VAL A 126 -23.55 14.58 13.36
C VAL A 126 -22.65 13.37 13.69
N GLY A 127 -22.78 12.77 14.88
CA GLY A 127 -22.01 11.58 15.27
C GLY A 127 -22.35 10.29 14.52
N GLY A 128 -23.59 10.16 14.03
CA GLY A 128 -24.01 9.03 13.21
C GLY A 128 -23.48 9.11 11.76
N LEU A 129 -23.35 10.33 11.23
CA LEU A 129 -22.67 10.59 9.95
C LEU A 129 -21.16 10.34 10.05
N VAL A 130 -20.52 10.72 11.15
CA VAL A 130 -19.10 10.43 11.41
C VAL A 130 -18.88 8.91 11.53
N SER A 131 -19.73 8.19 12.27
CA SER A 131 -19.63 6.73 12.37
C SER A 131 -19.83 6.04 11.02
N PHE A 132 -20.74 6.54 10.19
CA PHE A 132 -20.95 6.06 8.82
C PHE A 132 -19.74 6.30 7.90
N LEU A 133 -19.17 7.52 7.93
CA LEU A 133 -17.96 7.88 7.18
C LEU A 133 -16.75 7.07 7.62
N LEU A 134 -16.62 6.79 8.92
CA LEU A 134 -15.60 5.89 9.44
C LEU A 134 -15.83 4.48 8.90
N TYR A 135 -17.04 3.93 8.97
CA TYR A 135 -17.35 2.57 8.52
C TYR A 135 -17.11 2.32 7.02
N GLN A 136 -17.02 3.36 6.19
CA GLN A 136 -16.63 3.24 4.77
C GLN A 136 -15.14 2.89 4.57
N LYS A 137 -14.26 3.14 5.56
CA LYS A 137 -12.85 2.69 5.56
C LYS A 137 -12.77 1.20 5.95
N SER A 138 -11.67 0.56 5.56
CA SER A 138 -11.44 -0.87 5.87
C SER A 138 -11.59 -1.11 7.38
N MET A 139 -12.37 -2.14 7.78
CA MET A 139 -12.70 -2.44 9.18
C MET A 139 -11.45 -2.52 10.07
N SER A 140 -10.32 -2.96 9.51
CA SER A 140 -9.02 -3.05 10.19
C SER A 140 -8.36 -1.68 10.48
N THR A 141 -8.58 -0.67 9.64
CA THR A 141 -8.05 0.68 9.90
C THR A 141 -8.94 1.44 10.87
N ASN A 142 -10.26 1.21 10.83
CA ASN A 142 -11.18 1.83 11.79
C ASN A 142 -10.99 1.32 13.21
N LEU A 143 -10.85 0.01 13.39
CA LEU A 143 -10.66 -0.57 14.72
C LEU A 143 -9.39 -0.02 15.38
N ARG A 144 -8.29 0.12 14.62
CA ARG A 144 -7.03 0.70 15.12
C ARG A 144 -7.16 2.19 15.48
N LEU A 145 -7.91 2.96 14.69
CA LEU A 145 -8.15 4.38 14.96
C LEU A 145 -9.05 4.56 16.19
N GLN A 146 -10.11 3.75 16.31
CA GLN A 146 -11.01 3.77 17.45
C GLN A 146 -10.28 3.39 18.75
N THR A 147 -9.43 2.36 18.74
CA THR A 147 -8.59 2.01 19.89
C THR A 147 -7.62 3.13 20.26
N ALA A 148 -7.05 3.84 19.28
CA ALA A 148 -6.16 4.96 19.53
C ALA A 148 -6.90 6.21 20.05
N GLU A 149 -8.13 6.47 19.62
CA GLU A 149 -8.93 7.60 20.10
C GLU A 149 -9.55 7.34 21.48
N GLN A 150 -9.89 6.10 21.80
CA GLN A 150 -10.43 5.69 23.11
C GLN A 150 -9.35 5.31 24.12
N ALA A 151 -8.06 5.39 23.77
CA ALA A 151 -6.98 5.07 24.69
C ALA A 151 -6.91 6.09 25.84
N ASP A 152 -6.89 5.58 27.07
CA ASP A 152 -6.73 6.39 28.28
C ASP A 152 -5.38 7.10 28.34
N HIS A 153 -4.37 6.57 27.63
CA HIS A 153 -3.05 7.17 27.55
C HIS A 153 -2.37 6.83 26.22
N ILE A 154 -1.86 7.85 25.52
CA ILE A 154 -1.25 7.73 24.18
C ILE A 154 0.24 8.08 24.23
N VAL A 155 1.02 7.04 23.88
CA VAL A 155 2.45 6.95 23.54
C VAL A 155 2.91 7.50 22.18
N PHE A 156 3.16 8.79 21.92
CA PHE A 156 3.67 9.20 20.59
C PHE A 156 5.19 9.05 20.48
N LEU A 157 5.62 8.09 19.64
CA LEU A 157 7.02 7.76 19.39
C LEU A 157 7.45 8.25 18.01
N GLU A 158 8.57 8.97 17.93
CA GLU A 158 9.21 9.34 16.67
C GLU A 158 10.67 8.90 16.69
N LYS A 159 11.09 8.13 15.67
CA LYS A 159 12.46 7.58 15.55
C LYS A 159 12.93 6.81 16.80
N GLY A 160 12.00 6.16 17.51
CA GLY A 160 12.30 5.36 18.69
C GLY A 160 12.39 6.14 20.00
N VAL A 161 12.04 7.42 20.01
CA VAL A 161 12.03 8.27 21.22
C VAL A 161 10.60 8.73 21.50
N VAL A 162 10.23 8.80 22.78
CA VAL A 162 8.94 9.37 23.22
C VAL A 162 9.00 10.89 23.00
N VAL A 163 8.12 11.40 22.16
CA VAL A 163 8.07 12.83 21.81
C VAL A 163 6.91 13.52 22.50
N GLU A 164 5.75 12.85 22.59
CA GLU A 164 4.56 13.39 23.25
C GLU A 164 3.79 12.26 23.95
N GLU A 165 3.24 12.56 25.13
CA GLU A 165 2.39 11.64 25.89
C GLU A 165 1.18 12.37 26.51
N GLY A 166 0.06 11.65 26.64
CA GLY A 166 -1.17 12.17 27.22
C GLY A 166 -2.42 11.52 26.64
N THR A 167 -3.60 12.01 27.03
CA THR A 167 -4.87 11.57 26.45
C THR A 167 -5.05 12.11 25.03
N HIS A 168 -5.95 11.50 24.24
CA HIS A 168 -6.26 11.98 22.89
C HIS A 168 -6.59 13.48 22.85
N GLN A 169 -7.44 13.95 23.77
CA GLN A 169 -7.87 15.34 23.82
C GLN A 169 -6.72 16.30 24.17
N GLN A 170 -5.85 15.92 25.13
CA GLN A 170 -4.70 16.72 25.52
C GLN A 170 -3.68 16.87 24.37
N LEU A 171 -3.44 15.80 23.63
CA LEU A 171 -2.51 15.82 22.50
C LEU A 171 -3.08 16.57 21.28
N MET A 172 -4.39 16.53 21.07
CA MET A 172 -5.07 17.37 20.06
C MET A 172 -5.03 18.86 20.43
N ALA A 173 -5.24 19.21 21.71
CA ALA A 173 -5.21 20.59 22.18
C ALA A 173 -3.82 21.23 22.06
N ARG A 174 -2.74 20.45 22.25
CA ARG A 174 -1.35 20.90 22.13
C ARG A 174 -0.93 21.22 20.69
N ARG A 175 -1.70 20.80 19.67
CA ARG A 175 -1.38 20.96 18.23
C ARG A 175 0.08 20.60 17.88
N GLY A 176 0.61 19.58 18.55
CA GLY A 176 1.99 19.13 18.44
C GLY A 176 2.25 18.17 17.26
N ARG A 177 3.26 17.33 17.40
CA ARG A 177 3.66 16.29 16.43
C ARG A 177 2.56 15.26 16.22
N TYR A 178 1.87 14.85 17.29
CA TYR A 178 0.75 13.90 17.20
C TYR A 178 -0.42 14.46 16.36
N HIS A 179 -0.71 15.75 16.49
CA HIS A 179 -1.77 16.42 15.69
C HIS A 179 -1.48 16.42 14.20
N ARG A 180 -0.26 16.83 13.81
CA ARG A 180 0.15 16.84 12.41
C ARG A 180 0.16 15.44 11.80
N PHE A 181 0.61 14.45 12.56
CA PHE A 181 0.57 13.05 12.14
C PHE A 181 -0.87 12.56 11.92
N LYS A 182 -1.81 12.93 12.80
CA LYS A 182 -3.24 12.63 12.62
C LYS A 182 -3.75 13.26 11.31
N GLU A 183 -3.52 14.54 11.08
CA GLU A 183 -3.95 15.24 9.86
C GLU A 183 -3.38 14.63 8.58
N GLU A 184 -2.10 14.23 8.56
CA GLU A 184 -1.48 13.53 7.42
C GLU A 184 -2.14 12.17 7.16
N LEU A 185 -2.50 11.43 8.21
CA LEU A 185 -3.15 10.13 8.10
C LEU A 185 -4.59 10.23 7.56
N PHE A 186 -5.29 11.33 7.86
CA PHE A 186 -6.64 11.59 7.33
C PHE A 186 -6.63 12.25 5.94
N SER A 187 -5.56 12.97 5.57
CA SER A 187 -5.44 13.70 4.30
C SER A 187 -4.93 12.85 3.13
N GLN A 188 -4.41 11.64 3.36
CA GLN A 188 -4.03 10.77 2.25
C GLN A 188 -5.27 10.19 1.56
N PRO A 189 -5.52 10.48 0.26
CA PRO A 189 -6.50 9.73 -0.50
C PRO A 189 -6.06 8.27 -0.52
N VAL A 190 -6.97 7.38 -0.16
CA VAL A 190 -6.74 5.93 -0.18
C VAL A 190 -6.26 5.56 -1.57
N ALA A 191 -4.96 5.32 -1.74
CA ALA A 191 -4.42 4.77 -2.95
C ALA A 191 -5.08 3.41 -3.17
N VAL A 192 -6.03 3.37 -4.12
CA VAL A 192 -6.62 2.13 -4.62
C VAL A 192 -5.46 1.34 -5.19
N ARG A 193 -4.98 0.37 -4.41
CA ARG A 193 -3.96 -0.56 -4.88
C ARG A 193 -4.66 -1.44 -5.94
N PRO A 194 -4.17 -1.48 -7.19
CA PRO A 194 -4.75 -2.34 -8.23
C PRO A 194 -4.70 -3.82 -7.83
#